data_AF-A0A832QAP3-F1
#
_entry.id   AF-A0A832QAP3-F1
#
_cell.length_a   1.000
_cell.length_b   1.000
_cell.length_c   1.000
_cell.angle_alpha   90.00
_cell.angle_beta   90.00
_cell.angle_gamma   90.00
#
_symmetry.space_group_name_H-M   'P 1'
#
loop_
_entity.id
_entity.type
_entity.pdbx_description
1 polymer ?
#
loop_
_entity_poly.entity_id
_entity_poly.type
_entity_poly.pdbx_seq_one_letter_code
_entity_poly.pdbx_strand_id
1 'polypeptide(L)'
;MDGVPVQKKEYDAAIAELADEGVFKLLTSPTYFNEQLHWRERRKLLLDVCGDISDADVIASDKQLAKLPDLIGKRSLEDHRKVIAARRAEINRELERIPVRIDEAKRALPDIAGLVPSELDADIEKLKSQQRDLDQQLLRIEGGGEAAEVRKQLREAEADLLDMRNKHREQADRDIGQKRRELNAAVTSAQLLDRDRARMANKIERAESEIKQLEETNVRLREQWNEVAKRELVMDQADTCPTCGQAIPAWQLEEAREKALADFNRRRAQDLETITAKGKANNERIMELKIELVELNKKHDSLKSEIAELTKQADALKTEIDELAAGVTDIATDLEYMARSQIKVELEARLKQLATDQQAATSQIRREITSINQAISALQTSKLQIQQHTQGENRIAELMDQERKLATEYEQLEQELYLTELFVKTKVALLEERINSKFKLARFRLFETQINGGLSEVCETTFNGVPYSGGLNNAARIAVGLDIISTLSEHYGFSAPIFIDNAEAVVKLPNVDSQVIALYVSEEDKALRTEVVK
;
A
#
# COMPACT_ATOMS: atom_id res chain seq x y z
N MET A 1 28.94 60.15 91.60
CA MET A 1 29.15 61.40 90.82
C MET A 1 29.23 62.55 91.82
N ASP A 2 30.14 63.52 91.62
CA ASP A 2 30.61 64.48 92.65
C ASP A 2 31.18 63.83 93.93
N GLY A 3 32.22 63.01 93.76
CA GLY A 3 32.96 62.39 94.87
C GLY A 3 32.32 61.13 95.46
N VAL A 4 31.10 60.76 95.04
CA VAL A 4 30.43 59.52 95.48
C VAL A 4 30.86 58.33 94.60
N PRO A 5 31.39 57.23 95.18
CA PRO A 5 31.69 55.99 94.45
C PRO A 5 30.41 55.33 93.94
N VAL A 6 30.35 55.00 92.64
CA VAL A 6 29.22 54.32 91.99
C VAL A 6 29.69 53.11 91.20
N GLN A 7 28.81 52.14 90.95
CA GLN A 7 29.15 50.98 90.12
C GLN A 7 29.26 51.40 88.64
N LYS A 8 30.15 50.75 87.87
CA LYS A 8 30.36 51.04 86.44
C LYS A 8 29.04 51.07 85.65
N LYS A 9 28.13 50.13 85.91
CA LYS A 9 26.83 50.07 85.21
C LYS A 9 25.94 51.29 85.46
N GLU A 10 25.96 51.84 86.67
CA GLU A 10 25.22 53.05 87.03
C GLU A 10 25.88 54.30 86.43
N TYR A 11 27.21 54.33 86.37
CA TYR A 11 27.96 55.36 85.65
C TYR A 11 27.65 55.34 84.15
N ASP A 12 27.75 54.18 83.50
CA ASP A 12 27.47 54.01 82.08
C ASP A 12 26.01 54.38 81.75
N ALA A 13 25.05 54.03 82.62
CA ALA A 13 23.65 54.41 82.46
C ALA A 13 23.43 55.93 82.55
N ALA A 14 24.07 56.60 83.51
CA ALA A 14 24.00 58.05 83.65
C ALA A 14 24.70 58.79 82.49
N ILE A 15 25.78 58.23 81.93
CA ILE A 15 26.41 58.76 80.71
C ILE A 15 25.50 58.56 79.49
N ALA A 16 24.84 57.40 79.38
CA ALA A 16 23.90 57.11 78.30
C ALA A 16 22.66 58.02 78.32
N GLU A 17 22.28 58.60 79.46
CA GLU A 17 21.26 59.66 79.54
C GLU A 17 21.71 60.99 78.89
N LEU A 18 23.03 61.22 78.79
CA LEU A 18 23.61 62.41 78.14
C LEU A 18 23.82 62.20 76.64
N ALA A 19 24.51 61.13 76.26
CA ALA A 19 24.64 60.63 74.89
C ALA A 19 25.24 59.21 74.90
N ASP A 20 25.04 58.46 73.82
CA ASP A 20 25.68 57.16 73.63
C ASP A 20 27.23 57.29 73.69
N GLU A 21 27.92 56.35 74.34
CA GLU A 21 29.38 56.40 74.51
C GLU A 21 30.13 56.43 73.16
N GLY A 22 29.58 55.78 72.13
CA GLY A 22 30.09 55.83 70.77
C GLY A 22 29.95 57.22 70.15
N VAL A 23 28.81 57.88 70.37
CA VAL A 23 28.57 59.28 69.94
C VAL A 23 29.52 60.23 70.67
N PHE A 24 29.77 60.04 71.97
CA PHE A 24 30.75 60.84 72.69
C PHE A 24 32.14 60.77 72.06
N LYS A 25 32.66 59.57 71.75
CA LYS A 25 33.99 59.42 71.13
C LYS A 25 34.03 60.03 69.72
N LEU A 26 32.95 59.90 68.98
CA LEU A 26 32.76 60.46 67.66
C LEU A 26 32.74 62.00 67.64
N LEU A 27 32.22 62.63 68.69
CA LEU A 27 32.10 64.09 68.80
C LEU A 27 33.25 64.76 69.57
N THR A 28 34.09 64.00 70.27
CA THR A 28 35.17 64.55 71.12
C THR A 28 36.54 64.55 70.45
N SER A 29 36.77 63.75 69.40
CA SER A 29 38.08 63.63 68.75
C SER A 29 37.98 63.76 67.22
N PRO A 30 38.68 64.73 66.60
CA PRO A 30 38.68 64.92 65.14
C PRO A 30 39.18 63.71 64.35
N THR A 31 39.96 62.82 64.96
CA THR A 31 40.52 61.65 64.27
C THR A 31 39.63 60.42 64.36
N TYR A 32 38.69 60.37 65.31
CA TYR A 32 37.94 59.15 65.63
C TYR A 32 37.16 58.58 64.44
N PHE A 33 36.41 59.43 63.73
CA PHE A 33 35.61 58.99 62.59
C PHE A 33 36.47 58.33 61.50
N ASN A 34 37.61 58.92 61.14
CA ASN A 34 38.41 58.47 60.00
C ASN A 34 39.43 57.37 60.34
N GLU A 35 39.92 57.33 61.58
CA GLU A 35 41.04 56.48 61.97
C GLU A 35 40.62 55.29 62.85
N GLN A 36 39.52 55.42 63.60
CA GLN A 36 39.08 54.39 64.54
C GLN A 36 37.86 53.60 64.02
N LEU A 37 36.96 54.23 63.25
CA LEU A 37 35.79 53.54 62.70
C LEU A 37 36.12 52.76 61.42
N HIS A 38 35.66 51.52 61.36
CA HIS A 38 35.73 50.73 60.14
C HIS A 38 34.88 51.37 59.03
N TRP A 39 35.30 51.28 57.76
CA TRP A 39 34.64 51.98 56.65
C TRP A 39 33.14 51.64 56.51
N ARG A 40 32.73 50.42 56.87
CA ARG A 40 31.31 50.01 56.89
C ARG A 40 30.50 50.75 57.94
N GLU A 41 31.09 51.00 59.12
CA GLU A 41 30.44 51.75 60.20
C GLU A 41 30.35 53.23 59.84
N ARG A 42 31.42 53.78 59.26
CA ARG A 42 31.41 55.13 58.67
C ARG A 42 30.30 55.30 57.64
N ARG A 43 30.19 54.37 56.69
CA ARG A 43 29.14 54.36 55.66
C ARG A 43 27.75 54.36 56.26
N LYS A 44 27.50 53.47 57.23
CA LYS A 44 26.21 53.38 57.92
C LYS A 44 25.86 54.70 58.59
N LEU A 45 26.80 55.29 59.33
CA LEU A 45 26.61 56.58 59.98
C LEU A 45 26.26 57.69 58.97
N LEU A 46 26.97 57.78 57.85
CA LEU A 46 26.69 58.79 56.82
C LEU A 46 25.30 58.63 56.19
N LEU A 47 24.86 57.40 55.96
CA LEU A 47 23.52 57.09 55.46
C LEU A 47 22.44 57.45 56.50
N ASP A 48 22.66 57.13 57.78
CA ASP A 48 21.75 57.47 58.88
C ASP A 48 21.60 59.00 59.03
N VAL A 49 22.70 59.76 58.85
CA VAL A 49 22.70 61.24 58.94
C VAL A 49 21.92 61.91 57.81
N CYS A 50 21.94 61.32 56.60
CA CYS A 50 21.43 61.98 55.40
C CYS A 50 20.05 61.45 54.94
N GLY A 51 19.66 60.28 55.43
CA GLY A 51 18.47 59.54 55.03
C GLY A 51 18.62 58.85 53.67
N ASP A 52 17.71 57.93 53.37
CA ASP A 52 17.66 57.24 52.07
C ASP A 52 17.03 58.13 50.98
N ILE A 53 17.32 57.82 49.72
CA ILE A 53 16.72 58.47 48.54
C ILE A 53 15.69 57.52 47.95
N SER A 54 14.46 58.00 47.78
CA SER A 54 13.39 57.20 47.19
C SER A 54 13.65 56.94 45.71
N ASP A 55 13.21 55.79 45.21
CA ASP A 55 13.37 55.44 43.79
C ASP A 55 12.69 56.49 42.88
N ALA A 56 11.60 57.11 43.34
CA ALA A 56 10.91 58.20 42.64
C ALA A 56 11.79 59.46 42.48
N ASP A 57 12.56 59.82 43.50
CA ASP A 57 13.48 60.97 43.45
C ASP A 57 14.63 60.70 42.48
N VAL A 58 15.13 59.45 42.45
CA VAL A 58 16.18 59.04 41.49
C VAL A 58 15.65 59.15 40.06
N ILE A 59 14.46 58.65 39.78
CA ILE A 59 13.85 58.75 38.45
C ILE A 59 13.60 60.20 38.04
N ALA A 60 13.17 61.06 38.97
CA ALA A 60 12.90 62.46 38.69
C ALA A 60 14.18 63.26 38.33
N SER A 61 15.34 62.82 38.82
CA SER A 61 16.63 63.48 38.60
C SER A 61 17.20 63.32 37.18
N ASP A 62 16.85 62.25 36.48
CA ASP A 62 17.37 61.94 35.14
C ASP A 62 16.22 61.60 34.17
N LYS A 63 16.05 62.44 33.15
CA LYS A 63 15.01 62.30 32.13
C LYS A 63 15.07 60.96 31.38
N GLN A 64 16.25 60.32 31.29
CA GLN A 64 16.37 59.01 30.65
C GLN A 64 15.68 57.90 31.46
N LEU A 65 15.62 58.04 32.78
CA LEU A 65 15.01 57.07 33.70
C LEU A 65 13.49 57.18 33.77
N ALA A 66 12.88 58.22 33.17
CA ALA A 66 11.44 58.47 33.24
C ALA A 66 10.59 57.29 32.73
N LYS A 67 11.12 56.50 31.77
CA LYS A 67 10.43 55.33 31.18
C LYS A 67 10.62 54.04 31.98
N LEU A 68 11.57 54.02 32.91
CA LEU A 68 11.96 52.81 33.64
C LEU A 68 10.81 52.19 34.48
N PRO A 69 9.95 52.97 35.17
CA PRO A 69 8.82 52.42 35.92
C PRO A 69 7.84 51.62 35.06
N ASP A 70 7.53 52.13 33.87
CA ASP A 70 6.60 51.48 32.94
C ASP A 70 7.17 50.15 32.40
N LEU A 71 8.49 50.11 32.16
CA LEU A 71 9.21 48.93 31.66
C LEU A 71 9.34 47.82 32.73
N ILE A 72 9.69 48.19 33.97
CA ILE A 72 9.82 47.25 35.09
C ILE A 72 8.42 46.77 35.57
N GLY A 73 7.43 47.65 35.59
CA GLY A 73 6.08 47.37 36.08
C GLY A 73 6.06 47.08 37.58
N LYS A 74 5.53 45.91 37.97
CA LYS A 74 5.44 45.50 39.39
C LYS A 74 6.67 44.72 39.90
N ARG A 75 7.70 44.54 39.06
CA ARG A 75 8.87 43.73 39.38
C ARG A 75 9.87 44.55 40.21
N SER A 76 10.73 43.86 40.96
CA SER A 76 11.94 44.51 41.47
C SER A 76 12.94 44.74 40.32
N LEU A 77 13.87 45.68 40.48
CA LEU A 77 14.91 45.95 39.48
C LEU A 77 15.80 44.71 39.24
N GLU A 78 16.06 43.91 40.28
CA GLU A 78 16.81 42.66 40.17
C GLU A 78 16.03 41.58 39.40
N ASP A 79 14.74 41.42 39.69
CA ASP A 79 13.90 40.44 39.00
C ASP A 79 13.71 40.81 37.53
N HIS A 80 13.57 42.10 37.22
CA HIS A 80 13.49 42.56 35.83
C HIS A 80 14.79 42.27 35.07
N ARG A 81 15.97 42.50 35.68
CA ARG A 81 17.26 42.09 35.09
C ARG A 81 17.34 40.59 34.82
N LYS A 82 16.82 39.74 35.73
CA LYS A 82 16.75 38.28 35.51
C LYS A 82 15.86 37.91 34.32
N VAL A 83 14.71 38.58 34.18
CA VAL A 83 13.80 38.38 33.03
C VAL A 83 14.47 38.79 31.72
N ILE A 84 15.11 39.96 31.69
CA ILE A 84 15.88 40.43 30.53
C ILE A 84 16.95 39.42 30.15
N ALA A 85 17.74 38.94 31.12
CA ALA A 85 18.81 37.97 30.87
C ALA A 85 18.28 36.65 30.29
N ALA A 86 17.19 36.12 30.85
CA ALA A 86 16.57 34.89 30.35
C ALA A 86 16.04 35.06 28.92
N ARG A 87 15.33 36.17 28.64
CA ARG A 87 14.77 36.45 27.32
C ARG A 87 15.84 36.72 26.27
N ARG A 88 16.89 37.45 26.60
CA ARG A 88 18.05 37.65 25.72
C ARG A 88 18.74 36.34 25.35
N ALA A 89 18.91 35.44 26.32
CA ALA A 89 19.50 34.12 26.06
C ALA A 89 18.62 33.26 25.13
N GLU A 90 17.29 33.32 25.28
CA GLU A 90 16.35 32.67 24.37
C GLU A 90 16.43 33.25 22.95
N ILE A 91 16.36 34.58 22.83
CA ILE A 91 16.43 35.28 21.55
C ILE A 91 17.76 34.99 20.83
N ASN A 92 18.90 35.03 21.53
CA ASN A 92 20.21 34.71 20.93
C ASN A 92 20.26 33.30 20.37
N ARG A 93 19.71 32.30 21.09
CA ARG A 93 19.66 30.91 20.58
C ARG A 93 18.83 30.80 19.30
N GLU A 94 17.72 31.54 19.21
CA GLU A 94 16.89 31.54 18.00
C GLU A 94 17.57 32.31 16.85
N LEU A 95 18.19 33.46 17.12
CA LEU A 95 18.98 34.22 16.14
C LEU A 95 20.18 33.43 15.60
N GLU A 96 20.81 32.55 16.39
CA GLU A 96 21.87 31.65 15.90
C GLU A 96 21.33 30.55 14.97
N ARG A 97 20.08 30.12 15.17
CA ARG A 97 19.45 29.02 14.41
C ARG A 97 18.81 29.49 13.09
N ILE A 98 18.25 30.69 13.07
CA ILE A 98 17.53 31.20 11.89
C ILE A 98 18.42 31.22 10.63
N PRO A 99 19.66 31.73 10.66
CA PRO A 99 20.55 31.72 9.49
C PRO A 99 20.80 30.31 8.93
N VAL A 100 20.97 29.32 9.81
CA VAL A 100 21.15 27.92 9.41
C VAL A 100 19.90 27.39 8.70
N ARG A 101 18.71 27.69 9.24
CA ARG A 101 17.42 27.28 8.64
C ARG A 101 17.15 27.99 7.32
N ILE A 102 17.57 29.24 7.18
CA ILE A 102 17.49 29.99 5.91
C ILE A 102 18.40 29.35 4.86
N ASP A 103 19.65 29.01 5.22
CA ASP A 103 20.59 28.37 4.31
C ASP A 103 20.10 26.98 3.87
N GLU A 104 19.56 26.18 4.79
CA GLU A 104 18.91 24.90 4.48
C GLU A 104 17.74 25.08 3.51
N ALA A 105 16.83 26.02 3.80
CA ALA A 105 15.69 26.31 2.93
C ALA A 105 16.14 26.77 1.53
N LYS A 106 17.18 27.62 1.44
CA LYS A 106 17.75 28.06 0.16
C LYS A 106 18.34 26.91 -0.65
N ARG A 107 19.07 25.99 0.00
CA ARG A 107 19.65 24.81 -0.68
C ARG A 107 18.59 23.80 -1.14
N ALA A 108 17.43 23.79 -0.48
CA ALA A 108 16.31 22.92 -0.84
C ALA A 108 15.46 23.48 -2.00
N LEU A 109 15.68 24.73 -2.43
CA LEU A 109 14.95 25.32 -3.54
C LEU A 109 15.31 24.62 -4.86
N PRO A 110 14.31 24.10 -5.61
CA PRO A 110 14.55 23.59 -6.95
C PRO A 110 15.03 24.71 -7.88
N ASP A 111 15.94 24.40 -8.81
CA ASP A 111 16.30 25.35 -9.87
C ASP A 111 15.12 25.49 -10.85
N ILE A 112 14.62 26.72 -10.99
CA ILE A 112 13.52 27.07 -11.89
C ILE A 112 13.98 27.93 -13.07
N ALA A 113 15.30 28.11 -13.25
CA ALA A 113 15.84 28.89 -14.36
C ALA A 113 15.39 28.32 -15.71
N GLY A 114 14.66 29.13 -16.48
CA GLY A 114 14.12 28.75 -17.78
C GLY A 114 12.70 28.18 -17.78
N LEU A 115 12.04 28.07 -16.62
CA LEU A 115 10.61 27.75 -16.54
C LEU A 115 9.77 29.04 -16.64
N VAL A 116 8.73 29.03 -17.47
CA VAL A 116 7.83 30.19 -17.67
C VAL A 116 6.45 29.85 -17.08
N PRO A 117 6.13 30.31 -15.85
CA PRO A 117 4.93 29.85 -15.13
C PRO A 117 3.60 30.19 -15.82
N SER A 118 3.53 31.32 -16.55
CA SER A 118 2.31 31.82 -17.17
C SER A 118 1.80 30.99 -18.34
N GLU A 119 2.67 30.18 -18.95
CA GLU A 119 2.35 29.45 -20.18
C GLU A 119 2.11 27.94 -19.92
N LEU A 120 2.62 27.40 -18.80
CA LEU A 120 2.53 25.98 -18.48
C LEU A 120 1.10 25.42 -18.46
N ASP A 121 0.15 26.14 -17.84
CA ASP A 121 -1.23 25.67 -17.76
C ASP A 121 -1.93 25.69 -19.12
N ALA A 122 -1.64 26.70 -19.95
CA ALA A 122 -2.15 26.78 -21.30
C ALA A 122 -1.56 25.67 -22.20
N ASP A 123 -0.26 25.40 -22.08
CA ASP A 123 0.43 24.35 -22.83
C ASP A 123 -0.05 22.95 -22.46
N ILE A 124 -0.24 22.68 -21.15
CA ILE A 124 -0.80 21.41 -20.67
C ILE A 124 -2.21 21.20 -21.24
N GLU A 125 -3.09 22.22 -21.20
CA GLU A 125 -4.44 22.10 -21.73
C GLU A 125 -4.46 21.93 -23.26
N LYS A 126 -3.56 22.61 -23.98
CA LYS A 126 -3.38 22.42 -25.42
C LYS A 126 -2.96 20.98 -25.76
N LEU A 127 -1.98 20.44 -25.05
CA LEU A 127 -1.52 19.05 -25.23
C LEU A 127 -2.62 18.04 -24.89
N LYS A 128 -3.38 18.25 -23.81
CA LYS A 128 -4.55 17.41 -23.47
C LYS A 128 -5.65 17.49 -24.53
N SER A 129 -5.84 18.65 -25.17
CA SER A 129 -6.77 18.77 -26.31
C SER A 129 -6.30 17.92 -27.48
N GLN A 130 -5.02 18.03 -27.85
CA GLN A 130 -4.43 17.23 -28.93
C GLN A 130 -4.52 15.72 -28.64
N GLN A 131 -4.29 15.31 -27.39
CA GLN A 131 -4.47 13.94 -26.95
C GLN A 131 -5.91 13.45 -27.15
N ARG A 132 -6.91 14.24 -26.73
CA ARG A 132 -8.33 13.91 -26.92
C ARG A 132 -8.69 13.75 -28.40
N ASP A 133 -8.15 14.61 -29.26
CA ASP A 133 -8.38 14.52 -30.70
C ASP A 133 -7.77 13.23 -31.29
N LEU A 134 -6.57 12.85 -30.85
CA LEU A 134 -5.93 11.59 -31.24
C LEU A 134 -6.67 10.36 -30.70
N ASP A 135 -7.16 10.38 -29.47
CA ASP A 135 -7.98 9.31 -28.90
C ASP A 135 -9.29 9.13 -29.70
N GLN A 136 -9.93 10.22 -30.11
CA GLN A 136 -11.10 10.16 -31.00
C GLN A 136 -10.76 9.64 -32.40
N GLN A 137 -9.58 9.95 -32.94
CA GLN A 137 -9.11 9.38 -34.20
C GLN A 137 -8.87 7.87 -34.06
N LEU A 138 -8.27 7.43 -32.96
CA LEU A 138 -8.03 6.02 -32.66
C LEU A 138 -9.35 5.23 -32.62
N LEU A 139 -10.35 5.73 -31.89
CA LEU A 139 -11.69 5.13 -31.82
C LEU A 139 -12.37 5.04 -33.20
N ARG A 140 -12.21 6.06 -34.05
CA ARG A 140 -12.76 6.05 -35.41
C ARG A 140 -12.12 4.98 -36.28
N ILE A 141 -10.80 4.80 -36.19
CA ILE A 141 -10.05 3.78 -36.94
C ILE A 141 -10.40 2.37 -36.43
N GLU A 142 -10.54 2.19 -35.12
CA GLU A 142 -10.94 0.92 -34.51
C GLU A 142 -12.40 0.54 -34.83
N GLY A 143 -13.26 1.51 -35.11
CA GLY A 143 -14.67 1.32 -35.52
C GLY A 143 -14.89 0.56 -36.83
N GLY A 144 -13.85 0.38 -37.67
CA GLY A 144 -13.75 -0.73 -38.63
C GLY A 144 -14.88 -0.88 -39.67
N GLY A 145 -15.46 0.21 -40.18
CA GLY A 145 -16.57 0.16 -41.13
C GLY A 145 -16.25 -0.52 -42.47
N GLU A 146 -15.10 -0.20 -43.08
CA GLU A 146 -14.70 -0.81 -44.37
C GLU A 146 -14.42 -2.32 -44.23
N ALA A 147 -13.77 -2.73 -43.14
CA ALA A 147 -13.52 -4.15 -42.87
C ALA A 147 -14.82 -4.94 -42.61
N ALA A 148 -15.86 -4.30 -42.08
CA ALA A 148 -17.17 -4.93 -41.90
C ALA A 148 -17.87 -5.19 -43.25
N GLU A 149 -17.81 -4.25 -44.19
CA GLU A 149 -18.39 -4.44 -45.53
C GLU A 149 -17.66 -5.52 -46.33
N VAL A 150 -16.32 -5.53 -46.29
CA VAL A 150 -15.53 -6.59 -46.94
C VAL A 150 -15.81 -7.98 -46.33
N ARG A 151 -16.00 -8.07 -45.00
CA ARG A 151 -16.43 -9.33 -44.34
C ARG A 151 -17.79 -9.81 -44.83
N LYS A 152 -18.74 -8.90 -45.04
CA LYS A 152 -20.06 -9.24 -45.56
C LYS A 152 -19.96 -9.79 -46.98
N GLN A 153 -19.23 -9.12 -47.86
CA GLN A 153 -18.99 -9.58 -49.24
C GLN A 153 -18.31 -10.94 -49.28
N LEU A 154 -17.36 -11.20 -48.36
CA LEU A 154 -16.70 -12.50 -48.25
C LEU A 154 -17.72 -13.61 -47.89
N ARG A 155 -18.63 -13.34 -46.95
CA ARG A 155 -19.70 -14.30 -46.59
C ARG A 155 -20.65 -14.58 -47.74
N GLU A 156 -20.99 -13.56 -48.53
CA GLU A 156 -21.81 -13.72 -49.73
C GLU A 156 -21.11 -14.61 -50.77
N ALA A 157 -19.82 -14.37 -51.03
CA ALA A 157 -19.04 -15.21 -51.94
C ALA A 157 -18.91 -16.67 -51.45
N GLU A 158 -18.73 -16.88 -50.13
CA GLU A 158 -18.72 -18.22 -49.53
C GLU A 158 -20.07 -18.94 -49.69
N ALA A 159 -21.18 -18.22 -49.48
CA ALA A 159 -22.52 -18.77 -49.64
C ALA A 159 -22.80 -19.15 -51.10
N ASP A 160 -22.41 -18.31 -52.05
CA ASP A 160 -22.59 -18.58 -53.48
C ASP A 160 -21.79 -19.80 -53.94
N LEU A 161 -20.53 -19.93 -53.50
CA LEU A 161 -19.70 -21.10 -53.80
C LEU A 161 -20.31 -22.40 -53.26
N LEU A 162 -20.91 -22.35 -52.06
CA LEU A 162 -21.60 -23.50 -51.47
C LEU A 162 -22.87 -23.85 -52.25
N ASP A 163 -23.67 -22.85 -52.64
CA ASP A 163 -24.88 -23.03 -53.42
C ASP A 163 -24.59 -23.61 -54.82
N MET A 164 -23.57 -23.08 -55.52
CA MET A 164 -23.09 -23.61 -56.79
C MET A 164 -22.67 -25.08 -56.65
N ARG A 165 -21.94 -25.43 -55.57
CA ARG A 165 -21.51 -26.81 -55.29
C ARG A 165 -22.68 -27.76 -55.08
N ASN A 166 -23.71 -27.31 -54.38
CA ASN A 166 -24.90 -28.10 -54.13
C ASN A 166 -25.71 -28.30 -55.42
N LYS A 167 -25.94 -27.23 -56.20
CA LYS A 167 -26.68 -27.28 -57.47
C LYS A 167 -26.00 -28.17 -58.52
N HIS A 168 -24.67 -28.10 -58.63
CA HIS A 168 -23.90 -28.89 -59.60
C HIS A 168 -24.06 -30.40 -59.42
N ARG A 169 -24.30 -30.85 -58.19
CA ARG A 169 -24.49 -32.26 -57.86
C ARG A 169 -25.94 -32.67 -57.63
N GLU A 170 -26.86 -31.72 -57.49
CA GLU A 170 -28.23 -31.98 -57.06
C GLU A 170 -28.94 -33.01 -57.96
N GLN A 171 -28.86 -32.85 -59.28
CA GLN A 171 -29.54 -33.75 -60.22
C GLN A 171 -28.91 -35.15 -60.22
N ALA A 172 -27.58 -35.24 -60.27
CA ALA A 172 -26.87 -36.51 -60.25
C ALA A 172 -27.08 -37.26 -58.93
N ASP A 173 -27.05 -36.57 -57.79
CA ASP A 173 -27.29 -37.16 -56.47
C ASP A 173 -28.74 -37.66 -56.32
N ARG A 174 -29.71 -36.93 -56.89
CA ARG A 174 -31.12 -37.38 -56.96
C ARG A 174 -31.25 -38.67 -57.76
N ASP A 175 -30.68 -38.72 -58.96
CA ASP A 175 -30.79 -39.84 -59.90
C ASP A 175 -30.05 -41.08 -59.36
N ILE A 176 -28.83 -40.91 -58.84
CA ILE A 176 -28.08 -41.96 -58.13
C ILE A 176 -28.88 -42.45 -56.92
N GLY A 177 -29.49 -41.55 -56.15
CA GLY A 177 -30.31 -41.88 -55.00
C GLY A 177 -31.52 -42.74 -55.36
N GLN A 178 -32.18 -42.46 -56.50
CA GLN A 178 -33.27 -43.28 -57.01
C GLN A 178 -32.79 -44.67 -57.46
N LYS A 179 -31.73 -44.72 -58.26
CA LYS A 179 -31.17 -45.98 -58.76
C LYS A 179 -30.66 -46.89 -57.64
N ARG A 180 -30.10 -46.32 -56.56
CA ARG A 180 -29.73 -47.07 -55.35
C ARG A 180 -30.93 -47.71 -54.65
N ARG A 181 -32.10 -47.05 -54.64
CA ARG A 181 -33.34 -47.64 -54.08
C ARG A 181 -33.81 -48.80 -54.94
N GLU A 182 -33.81 -48.64 -56.27
CA GLU A 182 -34.16 -49.70 -57.22
C GLU A 182 -33.22 -50.90 -57.09
N LEU A 183 -31.91 -50.66 -56.97
CA LEU A 183 -30.89 -51.69 -56.75
C LEU A 183 -31.15 -52.47 -55.46
N ASN A 184 -31.38 -51.77 -54.36
CA ASN A 184 -31.66 -52.40 -53.07
C ASN A 184 -32.94 -53.24 -53.11
N ALA A 185 -33.98 -52.77 -53.82
CA ALA A 185 -35.22 -53.53 -54.00
C ALA A 185 -34.97 -54.81 -54.81
N ALA A 186 -34.26 -54.74 -55.94
CA ALA A 186 -33.92 -55.91 -56.76
C ALA A 186 -33.09 -56.95 -56.00
N VAL A 187 -32.07 -56.50 -55.25
CA VAL A 187 -31.22 -57.37 -54.43
C VAL A 187 -32.03 -58.04 -53.31
N THR A 188 -32.88 -57.28 -52.62
CA THR A 188 -33.72 -57.83 -51.54
C THR A 188 -34.70 -58.87 -52.06
N SER A 189 -35.35 -58.60 -53.20
CA SER A 189 -36.25 -59.55 -53.85
C SER A 189 -35.54 -60.82 -54.28
N ALA A 190 -34.34 -60.71 -54.88
CA ALA A 190 -33.53 -61.87 -55.26
C ALA A 190 -33.16 -62.74 -54.04
N GLN A 191 -32.79 -62.12 -52.92
CA GLN A 191 -32.48 -62.83 -51.66
C GLN A 191 -33.70 -63.56 -51.07
N LEU A 192 -34.89 -62.96 -51.16
CA LEU A 192 -36.13 -63.62 -50.70
C LEU A 192 -36.46 -64.84 -51.57
N LEU A 193 -36.41 -64.69 -52.89
CA LEU A 193 -36.64 -65.82 -53.82
C LEU A 193 -35.59 -66.92 -53.65
N ASP A 194 -34.33 -66.57 -53.35
CA ASP A 194 -33.28 -67.56 -53.11
C ASP A 194 -33.54 -68.40 -51.84
N ARG A 195 -34.06 -67.79 -50.77
CA ARG A 195 -34.51 -68.52 -49.57
C ARG A 195 -35.62 -69.51 -49.89
N ASP A 196 -36.57 -69.13 -50.74
CA ASP A 196 -37.65 -70.01 -51.17
C ASP A 196 -37.14 -71.12 -52.11
N ARG A 197 -36.20 -70.80 -53.01
CA ARG A 197 -35.51 -71.79 -53.84
C ARG A 197 -34.78 -72.83 -52.98
N ALA A 198 -34.01 -72.39 -51.99
CA ALA A 198 -33.30 -73.27 -51.06
C ALA A 198 -34.27 -74.17 -50.27
N ARG A 199 -35.46 -73.65 -49.90
CA ARG A 199 -36.51 -74.45 -49.28
C ARG A 199 -37.04 -75.54 -50.23
N MET A 200 -37.23 -75.25 -51.51
CA MET A 200 -37.65 -76.25 -52.49
C MET A 200 -36.57 -77.29 -52.74
N ALA A 201 -35.29 -76.89 -52.84
CA ALA A 201 -34.16 -77.79 -52.97
C ALA A 201 -34.09 -78.81 -51.81
N ASN A 202 -34.25 -78.34 -50.58
CA ASN A 202 -34.29 -79.22 -49.40
C ASN A 202 -35.48 -80.21 -49.42
N LYS A 203 -36.64 -79.80 -49.98
CA LYS A 203 -37.79 -80.71 -50.13
C LYS A 203 -37.54 -81.77 -51.20
N ILE A 204 -36.93 -81.38 -52.32
CA ILE A 204 -36.52 -82.29 -53.39
C ILE A 204 -35.57 -83.35 -52.83
N GLU A 205 -34.51 -82.93 -52.14
CA GLU A 205 -33.53 -83.85 -51.55
C GLU A 205 -34.16 -84.84 -50.57
N ARG A 206 -35.10 -84.37 -49.73
CA ARG A 206 -35.86 -85.26 -48.81
C ARG A 206 -36.73 -86.27 -49.55
N ALA A 207 -37.46 -85.83 -50.57
CA ALA A 207 -38.32 -86.71 -51.37
C ALA A 207 -37.49 -87.76 -52.14
N GLU A 208 -36.35 -87.37 -52.72
CA GLU A 208 -35.42 -88.28 -53.38
C GLU A 208 -34.84 -89.33 -52.42
N SER A 209 -34.44 -88.89 -51.23
CA SER A 209 -33.95 -89.78 -50.17
C SER A 209 -35.02 -90.76 -49.68
N GLU A 210 -36.27 -90.29 -49.48
CA GLU A 210 -37.40 -91.14 -49.08
C GLU A 210 -37.74 -92.17 -50.16
N ILE A 211 -37.78 -91.77 -51.44
CA ILE A 211 -37.97 -92.70 -52.57
C ILE A 211 -36.89 -93.79 -52.54
N LYS A 212 -35.62 -93.40 -52.40
CA LYS A 212 -34.50 -94.36 -52.38
C LYS A 212 -34.64 -95.36 -51.23
N GLN A 213 -34.99 -94.91 -50.03
CA GLN A 213 -35.19 -95.79 -48.86
C GLN A 213 -36.38 -96.75 -49.05
N LEU A 214 -37.48 -96.29 -49.64
CA LEU A 214 -38.66 -97.10 -49.94
C LEU A 214 -38.35 -98.14 -51.03
N GLU A 215 -37.59 -97.77 -52.07
CA GLU A 215 -37.13 -98.68 -53.12
C GLU A 215 -36.21 -99.77 -52.54
N GLU A 216 -35.22 -99.41 -51.71
CA GLU A 216 -34.36 -100.37 -50.98
C GLU A 216 -35.16 -101.29 -50.04
N THR A 217 -36.18 -100.75 -49.36
CA THR A 217 -37.07 -101.52 -48.48
C THR A 217 -37.93 -102.50 -49.29
N ASN A 218 -38.42 -102.10 -50.46
CA ASN A 218 -39.16 -102.98 -51.34
C ASN A 218 -38.29 -104.12 -51.90
N VAL A 219 -37.00 -103.90 -52.15
CA VAL A 219 -36.06 -104.98 -52.48
C VAL A 219 -35.99 -106.00 -51.34
N ARG A 220 -35.77 -105.55 -50.10
CA ARG A 220 -35.73 -106.43 -48.91
C ARG A 220 -37.05 -107.16 -48.67
N LEU A 221 -38.19 -106.51 -48.85
CA LEU A 221 -39.51 -107.14 -48.71
C LEU A 221 -39.71 -108.25 -49.74
N ARG A 222 -39.21 -108.11 -50.98
CA ARG A 222 -39.25 -109.17 -51.99
C ARG A 222 -38.39 -110.37 -51.59
N GLU A 223 -37.22 -110.13 -51.01
CA GLU A 223 -36.36 -111.20 -50.47
C GLU A 223 -37.06 -111.95 -49.33
N GLN A 224 -37.60 -111.23 -48.34
CA GLN A 224 -38.37 -111.79 -47.22
C GLN A 224 -39.60 -112.56 -47.70
N TRP A 225 -40.31 -112.04 -48.70
CA TRP A 225 -41.46 -112.72 -49.30
C TRP A 225 -41.04 -114.07 -49.87
N ASN A 226 -39.92 -114.13 -50.62
CA ASN A 226 -39.38 -115.35 -51.19
C ASN A 226 -38.96 -116.36 -50.11
N GLU A 227 -38.36 -115.90 -49.01
CA GLU A 227 -38.00 -116.77 -47.88
C GLU A 227 -39.23 -117.38 -47.22
N VAL A 228 -40.25 -116.57 -46.88
CA VAL A 228 -41.51 -117.04 -46.29
C VAL A 228 -42.24 -117.98 -47.24
N ALA A 229 -42.21 -117.70 -48.55
CA ALA A 229 -42.81 -118.54 -49.58
C ALA A 229 -42.11 -119.90 -49.72
N LYS A 230 -40.84 -120.06 -49.33
CA LYS A 230 -40.12 -121.34 -49.37
C LYS A 230 -40.19 -122.15 -48.07
N ARG A 231 -40.78 -121.60 -46.99
CA ARG A 231 -40.92 -122.33 -45.73
C ARG A 231 -41.82 -123.55 -45.92
N GLU A 232 -41.37 -124.69 -45.41
CA GLU A 232 -42.13 -125.94 -45.35
C GLU A 232 -42.35 -126.32 -43.88
N LEU A 233 -43.46 -127.02 -43.60
CA LEU A 233 -43.74 -127.50 -42.26
C LEU A 233 -42.91 -128.76 -42.00
N VAL A 234 -41.93 -128.67 -41.10
CA VAL A 234 -41.19 -129.82 -40.59
C VAL A 234 -41.87 -130.31 -39.31
N MET A 235 -42.43 -131.50 -39.35
CA MET A 235 -43.12 -132.13 -38.22
C MET A 235 -42.35 -133.38 -37.79
N ASP A 236 -41.76 -133.33 -36.60
CA ASP A 236 -41.12 -134.48 -35.96
C ASP A 236 -42.05 -134.98 -34.85
N GLN A 237 -43.06 -135.77 -35.23
CA GLN A 237 -44.02 -136.36 -34.28
C GLN A 237 -43.74 -137.86 -34.13
N ALA A 238 -43.39 -138.25 -32.90
CA ALA A 238 -43.20 -139.65 -32.53
C ALA A 238 -44.56 -140.38 -32.45
N ASP A 239 -44.63 -141.57 -33.05
CA ASP A 239 -45.87 -142.36 -33.14
C ASP A 239 -46.21 -143.14 -31.86
N THR A 240 -45.32 -143.10 -30.88
CA THR A 240 -45.47 -143.73 -29.57
C THR A 240 -45.54 -142.66 -28.49
N CYS A 241 -46.50 -142.82 -27.58
CA CYS A 241 -46.57 -141.94 -26.43
C CYS A 241 -45.28 -142.15 -25.61
N PRO A 242 -44.42 -141.13 -25.48
CA PRO A 242 -43.13 -141.27 -24.82
C PRO A 242 -43.26 -141.55 -23.32
N THR A 243 -44.48 -141.49 -22.77
CA THR A 243 -44.77 -141.63 -21.35
C THR A 243 -45.31 -143.02 -20.98
N CYS A 244 -46.21 -143.60 -21.77
CA CYS A 244 -46.80 -144.92 -21.48
C CYS A 244 -46.42 -146.01 -22.49
N GLY A 245 -45.65 -145.68 -23.53
CA GLY A 245 -45.14 -146.63 -24.53
C GLY A 245 -46.21 -147.21 -25.47
N GLN A 246 -47.48 -146.86 -25.30
CA GLN A 246 -48.54 -147.23 -26.22
C GLN A 246 -48.49 -146.37 -27.50
N ALA A 247 -48.80 -147.01 -28.63
CA ALA A 247 -48.97 -146.31 -29.90
C ALA A 247 -50.08 -145.27 -29.77
N ILE A 248 -49.79 -144.04 -30.20
CA ILE A 248 -50.80 -142.97 -30.19
C ILE A 248 -51.84 -143.32 -31.26
N PRO A 249 -53.14 -143.27 -30.96
CA PRO A 249 -54.17 -143.55 -31.94
C PRO A 249 -53.99 -142.67 -33.18
N ALA A 250 -54.05 -143.29 -34.37
CA ALA A 250 -53.80 -142.61 -35.65
C ALA A 250 -54.65 -141.35 -35.84
N TRP A 251 -55.88 -141.33 -35.32
CA TRP A 251 -56.77 -140.16 -35.41
C TRP A 251 -56.28 -138.94 -34.62
N GLN A 252 -55.56 -139.12 -33.50
CA GLN A 252 -55.02 -138.00 -32.72
C GLN A 252 -53.75 -137.43 -33.33
N LEU A 253 -52.90 -138.28 -33.90
CA LEU A 253 -51.73 -137.85 -34.67
C LEU A 253 -52.15 -137.06 -35.91
N GLU A 254 -53.19 -137.53 -36.61
CA GLU A 254 -53.70 -136.86 -37.80
C GLU A 254 -54.34 -135.51 -37.46
N GLU A 255 -55.15 -135.41 -36.40
CA GLU A 255 -55.74 -134.14 -35.96
C GLU A 255 -54.67 -133.10 -35.56
N ALA A 256 -53.58 -133.55 -34.91
CA ALA A 256 -52.47 -132.68 -34.56
C ALA A 256 -51.67 -132.22 -35.80
N ARG A 257 -51.49 -133.11 -36.80
CA ARG A 257 -50.89 -132.78 -38.09
C ARG A 257 -51.74 -131.78 -38.88
N GLU A 258 -53.05 -131.99 -38.94
CA GLU A 258 -53.97 -131.08 -39.61
C GLU A 258 -53.99 -129.70 -38.95
N LYS A 259 -54.03 -129.62 -37.60
CA LYS A 259 -53.96 -128.34 -36.88
C LYS A 259 -52.64 -127.61 -37.10
N ALA A 260 -51.50 -128.31 -37.03
CA ALA A 260 -50.19 -127.71 -37.26
C ALA A 260 -50.03 -127.21 -38.71
N LEU A 261 -50.54 -127.96 -39.69
CA LEU A 261 -50.57 -127.56 -41.09
C LEU A 261 -51.48 -126.36 -41.34
N ALA A 262 -52.68 -126.34 -40.72
CA ALA A 262 -53.60 -125.23 -40.80
C ALA A 262 -53.02 -123.94 -40.18
N ASP A 263 -52.42 -124.02 -39.00
CA ASP A 263 -51.78 -122.88 -38.32
C ASP A 263 -50.55 -122.38 -39.08
N PHE A 264 -49.72 -123.29 -39.62
CA PHE A 264 -48.57 -122.93 -40.46
C PHE A 264 -49.00 -122.21 -41.73
N ASN A 265 -49.97 -122.77 -42.46
CA ASN A 265 -50.50 -122.14 -43.67
C ASN A 265 -51.16 -120.79 -43.38
N ARG A 266 -51.89 -120.68 -42.27
CA ARG A 266 -52.48 -119.41 -41.82
C ARG A 266 -51.42 -118.36 -41.50
N ARG A 267 -50.40 -118.69 -40.70
CA ARG A 267 -49.31 -117.75 -40.37
C ARG A 267 -48.51 -117.36 -41.60
N ARG A 268 -48.16 -118.33 -42.45
CA ARG A 268 -47.47 -118.08 -43.72
C ARG A 268 -48.28 -117.19 -44.65
N ALA A 269 -49.59 -117.40 -44.76
CA ALA A 269 -50.47 -116.52 -45.52
C ALA A 269 -50.53 -115.11 -44.94
N GLN A 270 -50.63 -114.95 -43.61
CA GLN A 270 -50.62 -113.66 -42.92
C GLN A 270 -49.29 -112.90 -43.10
N ASP A 271 -48.15 -113.60 -43.03
CA ASP A 271 -46.83 -113.03 -43.28
C ASP A 271 -46.70 -112.54 -44.73
N LEU A 272 -47.10 -113.37 -45.71
CA LEU A 272 -47.08 -113.00 -47.13
C LEU A 272 -48.03 -111.83 -47.44
N GLU A 273 -49.22 -111.81 -46.84
CA GLU A 273 -50.19 -110.72 -46.97
C GLU A 273 -49.61 -109.41 -46.39
N THR A 274 -49.01 -109.46 -45.20
CA THR A 274 -48.40 -108.29 -44.56
C THR A 274 -47.24 -107.73 -45.38
N ILE A 275 -46.35 -108.59 -45.88
CA ILE A 275 -45.22 -108.18 -46.74
C ILE A 275 -45.73 -107.58 -48.05
N THR A 276 -46.75 -108.20 -48.66
CA THR A 276 -47.36 -107.71 -49.91
C THR A 276 -48.05 -106.35 -49.71
N ALA A 277 -48.78 -106.18 -48.60
CA ALA A 277 -49.45 -104.92 -48.26
C ALA A 277 -48.44 -103.79 -48.05
N LYS A 278 -47.35 -104.04 -47.30
CA LYS A 278 -46.26 -103.06 -47.12
C LYS A 278 -45.58 -102.70 -48.44
N GLY A 279 -45.31 -103.68 -49.30
CA GLY A 279 -44.70 -103.43 -50.61
C GLY A 279 -45.59 -102.59 -51.53
N LYS A 280 -46.90 -102.82 -51.52
CA LYS A 280 -47.88 -102.00 -52.26
C LYS A 280 -47.96 -100.58 -51.72
N ALA A 281 -48.09 -100.41 -50.40
CA ALA A 281 -48.13 -99.09 -49.76
C ALA A 281 -46.86 -98.26 -50.05
N ASN A 282 -45.68 -98.91 -50.01
CA ASN A 282 -44.42 -98.25 -50.40
C ASN A 282 -44.43 -97.81 -51.87
N ASN A 283 -44.95 -98.62 -52.79
CA ASN A 283 -45.04 -98.25 -54.21
C ASN A 283 -46.01 -97.09 -54.45
N GLU A 284 -47.15 -97.06 -53.75
CA GLU A 284 -48.09 -95.94 -53.79
C GLU A 284 -47.40 -94.65 -53.30
N ARG A 285 -46.69 -94.72 -52.17
CA ARG A 285 -45.92 -93.59 -51.62
C ARG A 285 -44.80 -93.13 -52.56
N ILE A 286 -44.09 -94.05 -53.22
CA ILE A 286 -43.09 -93.72 -54.25
C ILE A 286 -43.73 -92.98 -55.43
N MET A 287 -44.90 -93.39 -55.89
CA MET A 287 -45.60 -92.70 -56.99
C MET A 287 -46.02 -91.28 -56.58
N GLU A 288 -46.58 -91.11 -55.38
CA GLU A 288 -46.93 -89.79 -54.84
C GLU A 288 -45.71 -88.87 -54.77
N LEU A 289 -44.60 -89.37 -54.20
CA LEU A 289 -43.35 -88.62 -54.08
C LEU A 289 -42.77 -88.25 -55.45
N LYS A 290 -42.85 -89.15 -56.45
CA LYS A 290 -42.39 -88.85 -57.82
C LYS A 290 -43.23 -87.74 -58.48
N ILE A 291 -44.55 -87.71 -58.23
CA ILE A 291 -45.42 -86.62 -58.69
C ILE A 291 -45.06 -85.31 -57.98
N GLU A 292 -44.85 -85.35 -56.66
CA GLU A 292 -44.44 -84.17 -55.87
C GLU A 292 -43.10 -83.60 -56.35
N LEU A 293 -42.14 -84.47 -56.69
CA LEU A 293 -40.82 -84.11 -57.21
C LEU A 293 -40.89 -83.31 -58.51
N VAL A 294 -41.81 -83.65 -59.42
CA VAL A 294 -42.01 -82.92 -60.68
C VAL A 294 -42.45 -81.49 -60.40
N GLU A 295 -43.41 -81.29 -59.49
CA GLU A 295 -43.92 -79.97 -59.13
C GLU A 295 -42.89 -79.15 -58.33
N LEU A 296 -42.14 -79.78 -57.43
CA LEU A 296 -41.07 -79.14 -56.68
C LEU A 296 -39.93 -78.68 -57.60
N ASN A 297 -39.49 -79.52 -58.54
CA ASN A 297 -38.45 -79.16 -59.52
C ASN A 297 -38.91 -78.00 -60.42
N LYS A 298 -40.15 -78.04 -60.91
CA LYS A 298 -40.71 -76.95 -61.73
C LYS A 298 -40.69 -75.61 -61.00
N LYS A 299 -41.07 -75.59 -59.71
CA LYS A 299 -41.02 -74.38 -58.87
C LYS A 299 -39.58 -73.95 -58.56
N HIS A 300 -38.68 -74.90 -58.32
CA HIS A 300 -37.27 -74.60 -58.08
C HIS A 300 -36.63 -73.92 -59.31
N ASP A 301 -36.93 -74.43 -60.51
CA ASP A 301 -36.40 -73.89 -61.77
C ASP A 301 -37.01 -72.53 -62.15
N SER A 302 -38.30 -72.31 -61.85
CA SER A 302 -38.91 -71.00 -62.04
C SER A 302 -38.27 -69.95 -61.11
N LEU A 303 -38.12 -70.26 -59.82
CA LEU A 303 -37.45 -69.39 -58.86
C LEU A 303 -36.00 -69.11 -59.24
N LYS A 304 -35.26 -70.12 -59.72
CA LYS A 304 -33.89 -69.96 -60.22
C LYS A 304 -33.82 -68.99 -61.39
N SER A 305 -34.79 -69.04 -62.30
CA SER A 305 -34.86 -68.14 -63.46
C SER A 305 -35.19 -66.70 -63.05
N GLU A 306 -36.14 -66.52 -62.12
CA GLU A 306 -36.50 -65.20 -61.56
C GLU A 306 -35.34 -64.55 -60.80
N ILE A 307 -34.58 -65.32 -60.01
CA ILE A 307 -33.38 -64.84 -59.32
C ILE A 307 -32.32 -64.37 -60.32
N ALA A 308 -32.11 -65.12 -61.41
CA ALA A 308 -31.13 -64.75 -62.44
C ALA A 308 -31.50 -63.42 -63.11
N GLU A 309 -32.78 -63.19 -63.39
CA GLU A 309 -33.26 -61.93 -63.97
C GLU A 309 -33.10 -60.75 -63.01
N LEU A 310 -33.48 -60.91 -61.73
CA LEU A 310 -33.27 -59.87 -60.72
C LEU A 310 -31.79 -59.56 -60.47
N THR A 311 -30.92 -60.58 -60.55
CA THR A 311 -29.47 -60.39 -60.42
C THR A 311 -28.92 -59.58 -61.60
N LYS A 312 -29.36 -59.88 -62.82
CA LYS A 312 -29.00 -59.12 -64.03
C LYS A 312 -29.48 -57.67 -63.94
N GLN A 313 -30.70 -57.44 -63.44
CA GLN A 313 -31.21 -56.09 -63.19
C GLN A 313 -30.39 -55.34 -62.14
N ALA A 314 -29.99 -56.01 -61.05
CA ALA A 314 -29.14 -55.42 -60.03
C ALA A 314 -27.76 -55.02 -60.58
N ASP A 315 -27.15 -55.85 -61.42
CA ASP A 315 -25.85 -55.52 -62.01
C ASP A 315 -25.94 -54.38 -63.02
N ALA A 316 -27.00 -54.33 -63.84
CA ALA A 316 -27.27 -53.19 -64.73
C ALA A 316 -27.44 -51.88 -63.93
N LEU A 317 -28.21 -51.91 -62.84
CA LEU A 317 -28.40 -50.74 -61.96
C LEU A 317 -27.11 -50.28 -61.28
N LYS A 318 -26.18 -51.19 -60.94
CA LYS A 318 -24.85 -50.80 -60.44
C LYS A 318 -24.05 -50.07 -61.51
N THR A 319 -24.03 -50.59 -62.74
CA THR A 319 -23.33 -49.94 -63.86
C THR A 319 -23.90 -48.54 -64.13
N GLU A 320 -25.23 -48.40 -64.14
CA GLU A 320 -25.88 -47.08 -64.29
C GLU A 320 -25.51 -46.11 -63.16
N ILE A 321 -25.40 -46.58 -61.91
CA ILE A 321 -24.94 -45.75 -60.78
C ILE A 321 -23.49 -45.30 -60.96
N ASP A 322 -22.61 -46.19 -61.39
CA ASP A 322 -21.19 -45.87 -61.60
C ASP A 322 -20.99 -44.90 -62.77
N GLU A 323 -21.77 -45.05 -63.86
CA GLU A 323 -21.79 -44.12 -64.99
C GLU A 323 -22.32 -42.74 -64.60
N LEU A 324 -23.42 -42.67 -63.85
CA LEU A 324 -23.96 -41.41 -63.33
C LEU A 324 -22.96 -40.72 -62.39
N ALA A 325 -22.23 -41.48 -61.56
CA ALA A 325 -21.21 -40.93 -60.67
C ALA A 325 -19.98 -40.42 -61.44
N ALA A 326 -19.57 -41.11 -62.50
CA ALA A 326 -18.45 -40.70 -63.35
C ALA A 326 -18.79 -39.51 -64.27
N GLY A 327 -20.07 -39.34 -64.63
CA GLY A 327 -20.56 -38.23 -65.44
C GLY A 327 -20.61 -36.87 -64.71
N VAL A 328 -20.49 -36.85 -63.38
CA VAL A 328 -20.38 -35.62 -62.60
C VAL A 328 -19.00 -35.01 -62.79
N THR A 329 -18.91 -33.98 -63.62
CA THR A 329 -17.70 -33.19 -63.82
C THR A 329 -17.28 -32.48 -62.54
N ASP A 330 -15.99 -32.20 -62.37
CA ASP A 330 -15.52 -31.46 -61.20
C ASP A 330 -15.94 -29.99 -61.30
N ILE A 331 -16.74 -29.51 -60.34
CA ILE A 331 -17.15 -28.10 -60.28
C ILE A 331 -15.97 -27.13 -60.21
N ALA A 332 -14.78 -27.60 -59.76
CA ALA A 332 -13.58 -26.78 -59.78
C ALA A 332 -13.15 -26.35 -61.19
N THR A 333 -13.68 -26.99 -62.25
CA THR A 333 -13.44 -26.62 -63.66
C THR A 333 -14.51 -25.68 -64.23
N ASP A 334 -15.57 -25.40 -63.48
CA ASP A 334 -16.60 -24.45 -63.88
C ASP A 334 -16.06 -23.01 -63.81
N LEU A 335 -16.22 -22.26 -64.91
CA LEU A 335 -15.67 -20.90 -65.03
C LEU A 335 -16.30 -19.92 -64.03
N GLU A 336 -17.58 -20.09 -63.72
CA GLU A 336 -18.31 -19.22 -62.79
C GLU A 336 -17.88 -19.50 -61.34
N TYR A 337 -17.73 -20.78 -60.99
CA TYR A 337 -17.16 -21.21 -59.70
C TYR A 337 -15.72 -20.71 -59.53
N MET A 338 -14.87 -20.83 -60.56
CA MET A 338 -13.49 -20.32 -60.54
C MET A 338 -13.46 -18.80 -60.33
N ALA A 339 -14.29 -18.05 -61.07
CA ALA A 339 -14.37 -16.60 -60.93
C ALA A 339 -14.82 -16.19 -59.52
N ARG A 340 -15.84 -16.85 -58.96
CA ARG A 340 -16.32 -16.56 -57.60
C ARG A 340 -15.30 -16.95 -56.52
N SER A 341 -14.57 -18.04 -56.73
CA SER A 341 -13.46 -18.45 -55.87
C SER A 341 -12.32 -17.43 -55.87
N GLN A 342 -12.02 -16.85 -57.03
CA GLN A 342 -11.01 -15.79 -57.13
C GLN A 342 -11.43 -14.51 -56.40
N ILE A 343 -12.71 -14.11 -56.51
CA ILE A 343 -13.27 -13.00 -55.71
C ILE A 343 -13.10 -13.26 -54.21
N LYS A 344 -13.35 -14.49 -53.74
CA LYS A 344 -13.12 -14.86 -52.34
C LYS A 344 -11.67 -14.60 -51.92
N VAL A 345 -10.70 -15.06 -52.71
CA VAL A 345 -9.25 -14.87 -52.43
C VAL A 345 -8.89 -13.38 -52.40
N GLU A 346 -9.42 -12.58 -53.33
CA GLU A 346 -9.20 -11.13 -53.36
C GLU A 346 -9.78 -10.42 -52.13
N LEU A 347 -10.98 -10.82 -51.70
CA LEU A 347 -11.61 -10.28 -50.48
C LEU A 347 -10.84 -10.67 -49.21
N GLU A 348 -10.32 -11.90 -49.12
CA GLU A 348 -9.45 -12.33 -48.02
C GLU A 348 -8.14 -11.53 -47.98
N ALA A 349 -7.51 -11.33 -49.14
CA ALA A 349 -6.30 -10.51 -49.27
C ALA A 349 -6.56 -9.05 -48.87
N ARG A 350 -7.68 -8.47 -49.33
CA ARG A 350 -8.08 -7.11 -48.97
C ARG A 350 -8.35 -6.96 -47.48
N LEU A 351 -8.99 -7.96 -46.84
CA LEU A 351 -9.22 -7.95 -45.40
C LEU A 351 -7.90 -7.94 -44.61
N LYS A 352 -6.92 -8.73 -45.05
CA LYS A 352 -5.59 -8.80 -44.44
C LYS A 352 -4.82 -7.49 -44.60
N GLN A 353 -4.92 -6.85 -45.77
CA GLN A 353 -4.33 -5.55 -46.03
C GLN A 353 -4.94 -4.48 -45.13
N LEU A 354 -6.28 -4.39 -45.07
CA LEU A 354 -6.99 -3.46 -44.19
C LEU A 354 -6.60 -3.63 -42.72
N ALA A 355 -6.41 -4.86 -42.25
CA ALA A 355 -5.95 -5.12 -40.88
C ALA A 355 -4.52 -4.60 -40.65
N THR A 356 -3.63 -4.75 -41.63
CA THR A 356 -2.24 -4.27 -41.56
C THR A 356 -2.19 -2.73 -41.58
N ASP A 357 -2.96 -2.09 -42.46
CA ASP A 357 -3.06 -0.64 -42.55
C ASP A 357 -3.66 -0.04 -41.27
N GLN A 358 -4.71 -0.66 -40.74
CA GLN A 358 -5.31 -0.30 -39.46
C GLN A 358 -4.30 -0.43 -38.31
N GLN A 359 -3.52 -1.52 -38.27
CA GLN A 359 -2.50 -1.73 -37.25
C GLN A 359 -1.37 -0.68 -37.35
N ALA A 360 -0.94 -0.33 -38.57
CA ALA A 360 0.07 0.69 -38.78
C ALA A 360 -0.42 2.07 -38.32
N ALA A 361 -1.62 2.48 -38.71
CA ALA A 361 -2.22 3.76 -38.34
C ALA A 361 -2.46 3.87 -36.82
N THR A 362 -3.04 2.83 -36.19
CA THR A 362 -3.25 2.80 -34.74
C THR A 362 -1.92 2.83 -33.97
N SER A 363 -0.89 2.15 -34.46
CA SER A 363 0.45 2.17 -33.85
C SER A 363 1.10 3.55 -33.89
N GLN A 364 0.94 4.29 -35.00
CA GLN A 364 1.46 5.64 -35.11
C GLN A 364 0.77 6.59 -34.13
N ILE A 365 -0.57 6.59 -34.08
CA ILE A 365 -1.36 7.43 -33.18
C ILE A 365 -1.00 7.13 -31.71
N ARG A 366 -0.84 5.85 -31.34
CA ARG A 366 -0.42 5.47 -29.98
C ARG A 366 0.97 5.99 -29.60
N ARG A 367 1.90 6.07 -30.55
CA ARG A 367 3.22 6.70 -30.32
C ARG A 367 3.10 8.19 -30.10
N GLU A 368 2.27 8.88 -30.88
CA GLU A 368 2.01 10.31 -30.73
C GLU A 368 1.36 10.61 -29.37
N ILE A 369 0.34 9.85 -28.96
CA ILE A 369 -0.27 9.94 -27.63
C ILE A 369 0.78 9.72 -26.52
N THR A 370 1.67 8.74 -26.69
CA THR A 370 2.74 8.48 -25.72
C THR A 370 3.70 9.67 -25.59
N SER A 371 4.08 10.28 -26.71
CA SER A 371 4.93 11.47 -26.73
C SER A 371 4.26 12.68 -26.08
N ILE A 372 2.96 12.89 -26.34
CA ILE A 372 2.17 13.95 -25.69
C ILE A 372 2.08 13.71 -24.17
N ASN A 373 1.83 12.48 -23.72
CA ASN A 373 1.81 12.15 -22.29
C ASN A 373 3.15 12.45 -21.60
N GLN A 374 4.27 12.13 -22.25
CA GLN A 374 5.60 12.45 -21.74
C GLN A 374 5.81 13.97 -21.62
N ALA A 375 5.38 14.74 -22.63
CA ALA A 375 5.44 16.20 -22.60
C ALA A 375 4.56 16.80 -21.48
N ILE A 376 3.33 16.32 -21.32
CA ILE A 376 2.43 16.73 -20.22
C ILE A 376 3.08 16.45 -18.86
N SER A 377 3.64 15.25 -18.67
CA SER A 377 4.30 14.86 -17.42
C SER A 377 5.52 15.74 -17.10
N ALA A 378 6.29 16.14 -18.12
CA ALA A 378 7.41 17.04 -17.95
C ALA A 378 6.94 18.43 -17.50
N LEU A 379 5.92 19.00 -18.16
CA LEU A 379 5.35 20.30 -17.79
C LEU A 379 4.72 20.29 -16.40
N GLN A 380 4.06 19.19 -16.00
CA GLN A 380 3.54 19.01 -14.64
C GLN A 380 4.65 18.98 -13.59
N THR A 381 5.79 18.36 -13.91
CA THR A 381 6.96 18.34 -13.03
C THR A 381 7.53 19.75 -12.87
N SER A 382 7.66 20.51 -13.97
CA SER A 382 8.05 21.92 -13.94
C SER A 382 7.11 22.78 -13.10
N LYS A 383 5.79 22.56 -13.21
CA LYS A 383 4.79 23.27 -12.39
C LYS A 383 4.98 22.98 -10.90
N LEU A 384 5.23 21.72 -10.53
CA LEU A 384 5.50 21.34 -9.15
C LEU A 384 6.77 22.00 -8.60
N GLN A 385 7.84 22.05 -9.41
CA GLN A 385 9.09 22.72 -9.04
C GLN A 385 8.87 24.22 -8.76
N ILE A 386 8.09 24.93 -9.59
CA ILE A 386 7.74 26.34 -9.36
C ILE A 386 6.96 26.52 -8.06
N GLN A 387 5.99 25.64 -7.78
CA GLN A 387 5.21 25.69 -6.55
C GLN A 387 6.10 25.47 -5.31
N GLN A 388 6.99 24.48 -5.36
CA GLN A 388 7.95 24.21 -4.29
C GLN A 388 8.91 25.38 -4.07
N HIS A 389 9.40 25.99 -5.16
CA HIS A 389 10.24 27.18 -5.08
C HIS A 389 9.51 28.34 -4.39
N THR A 390 8.29 28.65 -4.82
CA THR A 390 7.47 29.73 -4.25
C THR A 390 7.21 29.51 -2.75
N GLN A 391 6.90 28.26 -2.35
CA GLN A 391 6.72 27.92 -0.94
C GLN A 391 8.01 28.09 -0.12
N GLY A 392 9.16 27.68 -0.68
CA GLY A 392 10.46 27.87 -0.05
C GLY A 392 10.84 29.36 0.09
N GLU A 393 10.55 30.19 -0.91
CA GLU A 393 10.75 31.64 -0.84
C GLU A 393 9.88 32.30 0.25
N ASN A 394 8.60 31.93 0.33
CA ASN A 394 7.73 32.40 1.40
C ASN A 394 8.27 32.01 2.78
N ARG A 395 8.78 30.77 2.91
CA ARG A 395 9.38 30.30 4.17
C ARG A 395 10.65 31.08 4.54
N ILE A 396 11.49 31.40 3.57
CA ILE A 396 12.67 32.24 3.78
C ILE A 396 12.24 33.65 4.22
N ALA A 397 11.24 34.24 3.58
CA ALA A 397 10.73 35.56 3.96
C ALA A 397 10.16 35.58 5.39
N GLU A 398 9.43 34.54 5.79
CA GLU A 398 8.96 34.38 7.18
C GLU A 398 10.11 34.34 8.18
N LEU A 399 11.16 33.57 7.88
CA LEU A 399 12.34 33.45 8.75
C LEU A 399 13.10 34.79 8.86
N MET A 400 13.22 35.55 7.76
CA MET A 400 13.82 36.89 7.76
C MET A 400 13.00 37.90 8.57
N ASP A 401 11.67 37.84 8.49
CA ASP A 401 10.79 38.69 9.31
C ASP A 401 10.89 38.33 10.81
N GLN A 402 10.98 37.02 11.13
CA GLN A 402 11.24 36.56 12.49
C GLN A 402 12.59 37.05 13.02
N GLU A 403 13.66 36.94 12.22
CA GLU A 403 14.98 37.46 12.57
C GLU A 403 14.93 38.96 12.89
N ARG A 404 14.28 39.76 12.04
CA ARG A 404 14.13 41.20 12.24
C ARG A 404 13.37 41.55 13.52
N LYS A 405 12.27 40.83 13.80
CA LYS A 405 11.47 41.03 15.02
C LYS A 405 12.28 40.69 16.26
N LEU A 406 12.98 39.56 16.27
CA LEU A 406 13.83 39.13 17.37
C LEU A 406 15.00 40.09 17.60
N ALA A 407 15.63 40.60 16.54
CA ALA A 407 16.70 41.60 16.65
C ALA A 407 16.18 42.91 17.26
N THR A 408 14.99 43.36 16.87
CA THR A 408 14.36 44.56 17.43
C THR A 408 14.00 44.37 18.91
N GLU A 409 13.46 43.20 19.26
CA GLU A 409 13.17 42.85 20.66
C GLU A 409 14.47 42.80 21.49
N TYR A 410 15.55 42.26 20.94
CA TYR A 410 16.86 42.22 21.60
C TYR A 410 17.41 43.62 21.88
N GLU A 411 17.31 44.54 20.92
CA GLU A 411 17.73 45.94 21.09
C GLU A 411 16.92 46.66 22.17
N GLN A 412 15.61 46.42 22.24
CA GLN A 412 14.75 46.93 23.31
C GLN A 412 15.20 46.42 24.68
N LEU A 413 15.51 45.13 24.80
CA LEU A 413 16.00 44.52 26.04
C LEU A 413 17.38 45.06 26.47
N GLU A 414 18.26 45.38 25.52
CA GLU A 414 19.53 46.07 25.81
C GLU A 414 19.29 47.48 26.33
N GLN A 415 18.35 48.22 25.74
CA GLN A 415 17.97 49.55 26.22
C GLN A 415 17.39 49.47 27.64
N GLU A 416 16.50 48.51 27.91
CA GLU A 416 15.96 48.26 29.25
C GLU A 416 17.09 47.97 30.26
N LEU A 417 18.02 47.08 29.91
CA LEU A 417 19.16 46.74 30.76
C LEU A 417 20.00 47.98 31.08
N TYR A 418 20.34 48.77 30.06
CA TYR A 418 21.06 50.03 30.22
C TYR A 418 20.36 50.98 31.18
N LEU A 419 19.04 51.15 31.07
CA LEU A 419 18.27 51.99 32.00
C LEU A 419 18.32 51.46 33.43
N THR A 420 18.29 50.14 33.63
CA THR A 420 18.46 49.58 34.98
C THR A 420 19.86 49.87 35.55
N GLU A 421 20.91 49.88 34.74
CA GLU A 421 22.27 50.20 35.17
C GLU A 421 22.44 51.69 35.46
N LEU A 422 21.89 52.53 34.59
CA LEU A 422 21.84 53.98 34.76
C LEU A 422 21.12 54.34 36.05
N PHE A 423 19.98 53.70 36.35
CA PHE A 423 19.26 53.93 37.60
C PHE A 423 20.13 53.69 38.83
N VAL A 424 20.87 52.57 38.87
CA VAL A 424 21.77 52.26 39.99
C VAL A 424 22.88 53.31 40.09
N LYS A 425 23.49 53.70 38.96
CA LYS A 425 24.54 54.74 38.93
C LYS A 425 24.01 56.10 39.42
N THR A 426 22.82 56.50 38.97
CA THR A 426 22.18 57.77 39.36
C THR A 426 21.79 57.74 40.84
N LYS A 427 21.22 56.65 41.35
CA LYS A 427 20.89 56.49 42.77
C LYS A 427 22.12 56.66 43.66
N VAL A 428 23.21 56.01 43.25
CA VAL A 428 24.51 56.10 43.91
C VAL A 428 25.07 57.52 43.91
N ALA A 429 25.06 58.19 42.76
CA ALA A 429 25.58 59.55 42.62
C ALA A 429 24.77 60.55 43.47
N LEU A 430 23.44 60.45 43.47
CA LEU A 430 22.57 61.30 44.28
C LEU A 430 22.77 61.07 45.78
N LEU A 431 22.94 59.81 46.21
CA LEU A 431 23.22 59.48 47.61
C LEU A 431 24.55 60.11 48.06
N GLU A 432 25.58 60.01 47.22
CA GLU A 432 26.89 60.62 47.48
C GLU A 432 26.81 62.16 47.51
N GLU A 433 26.10 62.79 46.56
CA GLU A 433 25.89 64.24 46.53
C GLU A 433 25.12 64.73 47.76
N ARG A 434 24.02 64.05 48.11
CA ARG A 434 23.20 64.37 49.27
C ARG A 434 24.01 64.29 50.56
N ILE A 435 24.83 63.25 50.71
CA ILE A 435 25.73 63.11 51.86
C ILE A 435 26.74 64.25 51.87
N ASN A 436 27.43 64.49 50.75
CA ASN A 436 28.44 65.53 50.64
C ASN A 436 27.91 66.95 50.84
N SER A 437 26.64 67.21 50.55
CA SER A 437 25.99 68.51 50.77
C SER A 437 25.87 68.90 52.25
N LYS A 438 25.93 67.94 53.18
CA LYS A 438 25.84 68.18 54.62
C LYS A 438 27.16 68.66 55.24
N PHE A 439 28.28 68.38 54.58
CA PHE A 439 29.62 68.66 55.10
C PHE A 439 30.24 69.85 54.38
N LYS A 440 30.86 70.78 55.11
CA LYS A 440 31.42 71.99 54.51
C LYS A 440 32.75 71.71 53.82
N LEU A 441 33.54 70.79 54.38
CA LEU A 441 34.90 70.45 53.94
C LEU A 441 34.99 68.99 53.49
N ALA A 442 34.53 68.04 54.30
CA ALA A 442 34.67 66.62 54.03
C ALA A 442 33.87 66.19 52.79
N ARG A 443 34.47 65.33 51.95
CA ARG A 443 33.78 64.66 50.85
C ARG A 443 33.96 63.16 51.00
N PHE A 444 32.90 62.40 50.82
CA PHE A 444 32.88 60.95 50.95
C PHE A 444 32.67 60.34 49.57
N ARG A 445 33.55 59.43 49.19
CA ARG A 445 33.34 58.50 48.09
C ARG A 445 32.75 57.22 48.66
N LEU A 446 31.53 56.90 48.23
CA LEU A 446 30.76 55.78 48.78
C LEU A 446 30.69 54.58 47.85
N PHE A 447 31.06 54.77 46.59
CA PHE A 447 31.07 53.71 45.61
C PHE A 447 32.28 53.84 44.70
N GLU A 448 32.82 52.71 44.27
CA GLU A 448 33.89 52.63 43.30
C GLU A 448 33.43 51.82 42.09
N THR A 449 33.76 52.31 40.90
CA THR A 449 33.51 51.56 39.66
C THR A 449 34.63 50.56 39.47
N GLN A 450 34.29 49.27 39.50
CA GLN A 450 35.20 48.17 39.25
C GLN A 450 35.57 48.09 37.76
N ILE A 451 36.66 47.39 37.44
CA ILE A 451 37.17 47.20 36.07
C ILE A 451 36.12 46.55 35.15
N ASN A 452 35.22 45.75 35.71
CA ASN A 452 34.11 45.10 34.99
C ASN A 452 32.86 45.99 34.83
N GLY A 453 32.92 47.28 35.22
CA GLY A 453 31.79 48.20 35.19
C GLY A 453 30.79 48.04 36.33
N GLY A 454 31.00 47.07 37.25
CA GLY A 454 30.22 46.91 38.47
C GLY A 454 30.50 48.00 39.50
N LEU A 455 29.55 48.25 40.40
CA LEU A 455 29.72 49.17 41.52
C LEU A 455 30.04 48.38 42.78
N SER A 456 31.15 48.71 43.45
CA SER A 456 31.44 48.22 44.81
C SER A 456 31.25 49.30 45.84
N GLU A 457 30.68 48.92 46.98
CA GLU A 457 30.54 49.81 48.12
C GLU A 457 31.89 50.09 48.77
N VAL A 458 32.18 51.36 49.00
CA VAL A 458 33.34 51.85 49.75
C VAL A 458 32.91 52.98 50.68
N CYS A 459 33.83 53.50 51.49
CA CYS A 459 33.64 54.74 52.25
C CYS A 459 34.99 55.38 52.50
N GLU A 460 35.40 56.22 51.55
CA GLU A 460 36.67 56.94 51.60
C GLU A 460 36.41 58.43 51.80
N THR A 461 36.94 58.98 52.89
CA THR A 461 36.92 60.41 53.15
C THR A 461 38.01 61.08 52.33
N THR A 462 37.67 62.18 51.68
CA THR A 462 38.54 62.97 50.83
C THR A 462 38.36 64.45 51.15
N PHE A 463 39.41 65.23 50.92
CA PHE A 463 39.36 66.69 51.01
C PHE A 463 40.16 67.28 49.86
N ASN A 464 39.54 68.17 49.09
CA ASN A 464 40.10 68.71 47.84
C ASN A 464 40.64 67.63 46.88
N GLY A 465 39.95 66.48 46.82
CA GLY A 465 40.31 65.35 45.95
C GLY A 465 41.42 64.43 46.51
N VAL A 466 41.97 64.73 47.68
CA VAL A 466 43.02 63.90 48.32
C VAL A 466 42.40 62.98 49.37
N PRO A 467 42.63 61.66 49.31
CA PRO A 467 42.17 60.72 50.33
C PRO A 467 42.77 60.96 51.72
N TYR A 468 41.94 60.79 52.76
CA TYR A 468 42.35 60.94 54.15
C TYR A 468 43.49 59.99 54.53
N SER A 469 43.37 58.72 54.14
CA SER A 469 44.39 57.67 54.34
C SER A 469 45.62 57.85 53.45
N GLY A 470 45.51 58.57 52.33
CA GLY A 470 46.48 58.57 51.23
C GLY A 470 47.40 59.78 51.13
N GLY A 471 47.31 60.77 52.04
CA GLY A 471 48.26 61.89 52.05
C GLY A 471 47.78 63.24 52.58
N LEU A 472 46.62 63.33 53.25
CA LEU A 472 46.25 64.60 53.91
C LEU A 472 47.26 64.98 55.00
N ASN A 473 47.70 66.23 55.00
CA ASN A 473 48.54 66.78 56.06
C ASN A 473 47.75 66.92 57.38
N ASN A 474 48.45 67.02 58.51
CA ASN A 474 47.80 67.05 59.84
C ASN A 474 46.80 68.21 59.97
N ALA A 475 47.10 69.37 59.39
CA ALA A 475 46.19 70.52 59.38
C ALA A 475 44.85 70.20 58.71
N ALA A 476 44.89 69.59 57.52
CA ALA A 476 43.69 69.20 56.77
C ALA A 476 42.95 68.05 57.46
N ARG A 477 43.66 67.10 58.09
CA ARG A 477 43.03 66.01 58.86
C ARG A 477 42.21 66.55 60.03
N ILE A 478 42.79 67.47 60.81
CA ILE A 478 42.10 68.13 61.92
C ILE A 478 40.90 68.93 61.41
N ALA A 479 41.06 69.70 60.32
CA ALA A 479 39.98 70.51 59.76
C ALA A 479 38.80 69.65 59.25
N VAL A 480 39.08 68.56 58.54
CA VAL A 480 38.07 67.59 58.08
C VAL A 480 37.40 66.89 59.25
N GLY A 481 38.17 66.49 60.27
CA GLY A 481 37.64 65.89 61.48
C GLY A 481 36.66 66.82 62.22
N LEU A 482 37.00 68.10 62.33
CA LEU A 482 36.14 69.11 62.94
C LEU A 482 34.85 69.37 62.15
N ASP A 483 34.93 69.38 60.81
CA ASP A 483 33.75 69.50 59.96
C ASP A 483 32.79 68.31 60.11
N ILE A 484 33.36 67.10 60.22
CA ILE A 484 32.58 65.88 60.50
C ILE A 484 31.93 65.97 61.88
N ILE A 485 32.67 66.36 62.91
CA ILE A 485 32.12 66.55 64.27
C ILE A 485 31.01 67.60 64.27
N SER A 486 31.20 68.73 63.59
CA SER A 486 30.19 69.79 63.51
C SER A 486 28.89 69.25 62.91
N THR A 487 28.99 68.54 61.79
CA THR A 487 27.84 67.97 61.08
C THR A 487 27.12 66.91 61.92
N LEU A 488 27.87 66.06 62.63
CA LEU A 488 27.31 65.03 63.49
C LEU A 488 26.73 65.61 64.78
N SER A 489 27.34 66.64 65.35
CA SER A 489 26.82 67.34 66.53
C SER A 489 25.46 67.98 66.23
N GLU A 490 25.33 68.60 65.05
CA GLU A 490 24.06 69.12 64.54
C GLU A 490 23.00 68.01 64.38
N HIS A 491 23.39 66.86 63.81
CA HIS A 491 22.48 65.72 63.62
C HIS A 491 21.98 65.12 64.94
N TYR A 492 22.88 64.92 65.92
CA TYR A 492 22.52 64.38 67.22
C TYR A 492 21.90 65.41 68.18
N GLY A 493 21.94 66.70 67.82
CA GLY A 493 21.49 67.79 68.70
C GLY A 493 22.32 67.91 69.99
N PHE A 494 23.56 67.40 69.98
CA PHE A 494 24.44 67.32 71.13
C PHE A 494 25.86 67.72 70.76
N SER A 495 26.47 68.58 71.58
CA SER A 495 27.84 69.07 71.42
C SER A 495 28.71 68.63 72.60
N ALA A 496 29.85 68.02 72.34
CA ALA A 496 30.83 67.64 73.36
C ALA A 496 32.11 68.49 73.27
N PRO A 497 32.89 68.62 74.36
CA PRO A 497 34.21 69.23 74.30
C PRO A 497 35.12 68.47 73.33
N ILE A 498 35.69 69.18 72.36
CA ILE A 498 36.54 68.61 71.32
C ILE A 498 38.00 68.72 71.76
N PHE A 499 38.69 67.59 71.87
CA PHE A 499 40.11 67.53 72.15
C PHE A 499 40.88 67.45 70.85
N ILE A 500 41.74 68.43 70.61
CA ILE A 500 42.62 68.48 69.44
C ILE A 500 44.05 68.28 69.93
N ASP A 501 44.61 67.13 69.59
CA ASP A 501 46.03 66.84 69.81
C ASP A 501 46.88 67.32 68.62
N ASN A 502 48.13 67.72 68.88
CA ASN A 502 49.04 68.35 67.91
C ASN A 502 48.46 69.62 67.25
N ALA A 503 47.83 70.50 68.05
CA ALA A 503 47.19 71.70 67.55
C ALA A 503 48.18 72.69 66.91
N GLU A 504 49.48 72.59 67.23
CA GLU A 504 50.55 73.38 66.58
C GLU A 504 50.66 73.12 65.07
N ALA A 505 50.10 72.01 64.57
CA ALA A 505 50.04 71.72 63.15
C ALA A 505 49.02 72.59 62.39
N VAL A 506 48.16 73.36 63.08
CA VAL A 506 47.08 74.15 62.46
C VAL A 506 47.28 75.65 62.72
N VAL A 507 47.42 76.44 61.66
CA VAL A 507 47.56 77.91 61.76
C VAL A 507 46.25 78.58 62.18
N LYS A 508 45.11 78.06 61.71
CA LYS A 508 43.78 78.56 62.05
C LYS A 508 42.78 77.41 62.08
N LEU A 509 42.21 77.16 63.26
CA LEU A 509 41.17 76.15 63.43
C LEU A 509 39.84 76.61 62.78
N PRO A 510 39.12 75.71 62.09
CA PRO A 510 37.74 75.97 61.69
C PRO A 510 36.87 76.33 62.91
N ASN A 511 35.93 77.25 62.71
CA ASN A 511 34.99 77.59 63.77
C ASN A 511 34.03 76.42 64.01
N VAL A 512 33.87 76.03 65.28
CA VAL A 512 32.97 74.95 65.71
C VAL A 512 32.17 75.44 66.90
N ASP A 513 30.88 75.09 66.95
CA ASP A 513 29.96 75.50 68.02
C ASP A 513 30.09 74.58 69.25
N SER A 514 31.32 74.27 69.64
CA SER A 514 31.68 73.40 70.76
C SER A 514 32.89 73.96 71.50
N GLN A 515 33.06 73.63 72.78
CA GLN A 515 34.30 73.92 73.49
C GLN A 515 35.46 73.17 72.83
N VAL A 516 36.51 73.88 72.44
CA VAL A 516 37.73 73.28 71.88
C VAL A 516 38.84 73.31 72.92
N ILE A 517 39.41 72.14 73.20
CA ILE A 517 40.58 71.96 74.05
C ILE A 517 41.74 71.60 73.12
N ALA A 518 42.55 72.60 72.78
CA ALA A 518 43.69 72.45 71.89
C ALA A 518 44.97 72.19 72.69
N LEU A 519 45.64 71.08 72.40
CA LEU A 519 46.92 70.69 73.01
C LEU A 519 48.06 71.10 72.06
N TYR A 520 48.94 71.96 72.54
CA TYR A 520 50.10 72.45 71.78
C TYR A 520 51.40 71.88 72.35
N VAL A 521 52.29 71.44 71.46
CA VAL A 521 53.67 71.13 71.86
C VAL A 521 54.44 72.43 72.08
N SER A 522 55.01 72.59 73.27
CA SER A 522 55.82 73.75 73.67
C SER A 522 57.16 73.27 74.23
N GLU A 523 58.26 73.74 73.64
CA GLU A 523 59.61 73.39 74.12
C GLU A 523 59.92 74.03 75.48
N GLU A 524 59.38 75.24 75.69
CA GLU A 524 59.62 76.07 76.88
C GLU A 524 58.88 75.54 78.11
N ASP A 525 57.69 74.96 77.92
CA ASP A 525 56.86 74.46 79.02
C ASP A 525 57.27 73.04 79.43
N LYS A 526 57.93 72.90 80.59
CA LYS A 526 58.29 71.59 81.17
C LYS A 526 57.19 70.96 82.05
N ALA A 527 56.11 71.70 82.33
CA ALA A 527 54.93 71.25 83.04
C ALA A 527 53.67 71.77 82.33
N LEU A 528 52.52 71.11 82.52
CA LEU A 528 51.28 71.46 81.83
C LEU A 528 50.84 72.89 82.18
N ARG A 529 50.81 73.75 81.15
CA ARG A 529 50.26 75.11 81.22
C ARG A 529 48.87 75.10 80.59
N THR A 530 47.90 75.72 81.25
CA THR A 530 46.53 75.90 80.73
C THR A 530 46.26 77.38 80.48
N GLU A 531 45.79 77.70 79.27
CA GLU A 531 45.39 79.04 78.89
C GLU A 531 43.95 79.03 78.40
N VAL A 532 43.14 79.98 78.85
CA VAL A 532 41.75 80.13 78.41
C VAL A 532 41.71 81.27 77.40
N VAL A 533 41.60 80.91 76.13
CA VAL A 533 41.33 81.86 75.04
C VAL A 533 39.81 82.00 74.93
N LYS A 534 39.30 83.22 75.14
CA LYS A 534 37.87 83.52 75.03
C LYS A 534 37.45 83.83 73.61
#